data_AF-A0A8T6H4S6-F1
#
_entry.id   AF-A0A8T6H4S6-F1
#
_cell.length_a   1.000
_cell.length_b   1.000
_cell.length_c   1.000
_cell.angle_alpha   90.00
_cell.angle_beta   90.00
_cell.angle_gamma   90.00
#
_symmetry.space_group_name_H-M   'P 1'
#
loop_
_entity.id
_entity.type
_entity.pdbx_description
1 polymer ?
#
loop_
_entity_poly.entity_id
_entity_poly.type
_entity_poly.pdbx_seq_one_letter_code
_entity_poly.pdbx_strand_id
1 'polypeptide(L)'
;MTASDKDQLALVARYREVVEAYEALDAKIDDLIMAKGGKSEDMSSADRRLYRQWAGQRNELLNEMRLLERQLDLMEDDASGSK
;
A
#
# COMPACT_ATOMS: atom_id res chain seq x y z
N MET A 1 -11.14 -28.92 -4.26
CA MET A 1 -10.28 -27.96 -3.56
C MET A 1 -9.22 -28.72 -2.79
N THR A 2 -7.98 -28.57 -3.21
CA THR A 2 -6.81 -29.10 -2.51
C THR A 2 -6.46 -28.20 -1.31
N ALA A 3 -5.56 -28.63 -0.44
CA ALA A 3 -5.00 -27.76 0.60
C ALA A 3 -4.31 -26.53 -0.02
N SER A 4 -3.61 -26.72 -1.15
CA SER A 4 -2.94 -25.64 -1.89
C SER A 4 -3.90 -24.57 -2.41
N ASP A 5 -5.10 -24.95 -2.85
CA ASP A 5 -6.10 -23.98 -3.33
C ASP A 5 -6.61 -23.09 -2.19
N LYS A 6 -6.73 -23.65 -0.97
CA LYS A 6 -7.16 -22.89 0.21
C LYS A 6 -6.08 -21.91 0.67
N ASP A 7 -4.83 -22.33 0.62
CA ASP A 7 -3.68 -21.48 0.98
C ASP A 7 -3.54 -20.30 0.00
N GLN A 8 -3.74 -20.53 -1.30
CA GLN A 8 -3.77 -19.45 -2.29
C GLN A 8 -4.93 -18.48 -2.08
N LEU A 9 -6.14 -18.96 -1.78
CA LEU A 9 -7.28 -18.08 -1.50
C LEU A 9 -7.05 -17.23 -0.24
N ALA A 10 -6.39 -17.78 0.78
CA ALA A 10 -6.02 -17.03 1.98
C ALA A 10 -5.01 -15.91 1.64
N LEU A 11 -4.02 -16.19 0.78
CA LEU A 11 -3.06 -15.18 0.31
C LEU A 11 -3.75 -14.06 -0.51
N VAL A 12 -4.69 -14.40 -1.38
CA VAL A 12 -5.48 -13.41 -2.14
C VAL A 12 -6.35 -12.56 -1.22
N ALA A 13 -7.01 -13.17 -0.23
CA ALA A 13 -7.80 -12.44 0.74
C ALA A 13 -6.92 -11.46 1.53
N ARG A 14 -5.76 -11.92 2.00
CA ARG A 14 -4.79 -11.08 2.70
C ARG A 14 -4.28 -9.93 1.83
N TYR A 15 -3.96 -10.19 0.57
CA TYR A 15 -3.53 -9.15 -0.36
C TYR A 15 -4.59 -8.05 -0.51
N ARG A 16 -5.86 -8.42 -0.67
CA ARG A 16 -6.96 -7.45 -0.76
C ARG A 16 -7.09 -6.59 0.49
N GLU A 17 -7.01 -7.19 1.68
CA GLU A 17 -7.04 -6.44 2.94
C GLU A 17 -5.92 -5.40 3.02
N VAL A 18 -4.71 -5.76 2.58
CA VAL A 18 -3.55 -4.86 2.61
C VAL A 18 -3.70 -3.73 1.58
N VAL A 19 -4.21 -4.04 0.38
CA VAL A 19 -4.53 -3.04 -0.66
C VAL A 19 -5.56 -2.04 -0.15
N GLU A 20 -6.68 -2.51 0.41
CA GLU A 20 -7.73 -1.64 0.96
C GLU A 20 -7.19 -0.75 2.09
N ALA A 21 -6.36 -1.30 2.96
CA ALA A 21 -5.71 -0.53 4.03
C ALA A 21 -4.73 0.51 3.48
N TYR A 22 -3.98 0.16 2.43
CA TYR A 22 -3.05 1.05 1.76
C TYR A 22 -3.79 2.23 1.12
N GLU A 23 -4.83 1.97 0.35
CA GLU A 23 -5.64 3.00 -0.32
C GLU A 23 -6.35 3.91 0.68
N ALA A 24 -6.91 3.35 1.75
CA ALA A 24 -7.55 4.13 2.80
C ALA A 24 -6.56 5.06 3.53
N LEU A 25 -5.29 4.64 3.65
CA LEU A 25 -4.26 5.46 4.26
C LEU A 25 -3.70 6.51 3.31
N ASP A 26 -3.58 6.18 2.02
CA ASP A 26 -3.22 7.12 0.96
C ASP A 26 -4.22 8.27 0.89
N ALA A 27 -5.52 7.95 0.86
CA ALA A 27 -6.59 8.95 0.87
C ALA A 27 -6.54 9.87 2.10
N LYS A 28 -6.24 9.34 3.29
CA LYS A 28 -6.07 10.16 4.51
C LYS A 28 -4.88 11.11 4.43
N ILE A 29 -3.79 10.68 3.80
CA ILE A 29 -2.61 11.51 3.59
C ILE A 29 -2.95 12.63 2.60
N ASP A 30 -3.64 12.31 1.51
CA ASP A 30 -4.08 13.29 0.52
C ASP A 30 -5.03 14.33 1.13
N ASP A 31 -6.03 13.89 1.91
CA ASP A 31 -6.94 14.80 2.62
C ASP A 31 -6.18 15.75 3.55
N LEU A 32 -5.18 15.25 4.28
CA LEU A 32 -4.35 16.06 5.16
C LEU A 32 -3.54 17.10 4.37
N ILE A 33 -2.96 16.71 3.23
CA ILE A 33 -2.19 17.60 2.35
C ILE A 33 -3.12 18.67 1.76
N MET A 34 -4.28 18.27 1.25
CA MET A 34 -5.26 19.16 0.63
C MET A 34 -5.84 20.15 1.65
N ALA A 35 -6.11 19.71 2.88
CA ALA A 35 -6.58 20.58 3.96
C ALA A 35 -5.58 21.69 4.34
N LYS A 36 -4.31 21.55 3.95
CA LYS A 36 -3.24 22.52 4.22
C LYS A 36 -2.78 23.25 2.96
N GLY A 37 -3.62 23.30 1.92
CA GLY A 37 -3.32 24.04 0.70
C GLY A 37 -2.45 23.27 -0.31
N GLY A 38 -2.38 21.94 -0.19
CA GLY A 38 -1.69 21.09 -1.15
C GLY A 38 -0.17 21.02 -0.94
N LYS A 39 0.36 21.63 0.13
CA LYS A 39 1.80 21.65 0.44
C LYS A 39 2.05 21.18 1.86
N SER A 40 2.98 20.24 2.00
CA SER A 40 3.42 19.76 3.33
C SER A 40 4.17 20.83 4.15
N GLU A 41 4.61 21.91 3.51
CA GLU A 41 5.31 23.02 4.16
C GLU A 41 4.38 23.89 5.02
N ASP A 42 3.10 23.95 4.65
CA ASP A 42 2.06 24.71 5.35
C ASP A 42 1.43 23.91 6.52
N MET A 43 1.87 22.66 6.72
CA MET A 43 1.43 21.80 7.81
C MET A 43 2.00 22.28 9.16
N SER A 44 1.13 22.31 10.18
CA SER A 44 1.57 22.50 11.56
C SER A 44 2.55 21.39 11.99
N SER A 45 3.30 21.61 13.07
CA SER A 45 4.19 20.58 13.61
C SER A 45 3.45 19.29 14.00
N ALA A 46 2.19 19.40 14.45
CA ALA A 46 1.32 18.27 14.76
C ALA A 46 0.89 17.53 13.48
N ASP A 47 0.44 18.26 12.46
CA ASP A 47 0.05 17.68 11.17
C ASP A 47 1.24 16.97 10.50
N ARG A 48 2.43 17.58 10.53
CA ARG A 48 3.65 16.95 10.02
C ARG A 48 4.02 15.67 10.77
N ARG A 49 3.71 15.58 12.06
CA ARG A 49 3.92 14.34 12.84
C ARG A 49 2.96 13.25 12.39
N LEU A 50 1.68 13.59 12.21
CA LEU A 50 0.67 12.66 11.69
C LEU A 50 1.01 12.19 10.28
N TYR A 51 1.34 13.12 9.38
CA TYR A 51 1.79 12.83 8.03
C TYR A 51 2.95 11.82 8.02
N ARG A 52 4.01 12.06 8.81
CA ARG A 52 5.16 11.14 8.88
C ARG A 52 4.77 9.76 9.41
N GLN A 53 3.90 9.70 10.41
CA GLN A 53 3.42 8.43 10.95
C GLN A 53 2.64 7.64 9.90
N TRP A 54 1.69 8.28 9.22
CA TRP A 54 0.89 7.64 8.17
C TRP A 54 1.73 7.27 6.95
N ALA A 55 2.68 8.11 6.54
CA ALA A 55 3.61 7.78 5.46
C ALA A 55 4.47 6.54 5.79
N GLY A 56 4.90 6.39 7.05
CA GLY A 56 5.58 5.19 7.52
C GLY A 56 4.70 3.94 7.40
N GLN A 57 3.47 4.02 7.91
CA GLN A 57 2.50 2.92 7.84
C GLN A 57 2.14 2.55 6.38
N ARG A 58 2.00 3.54 5.49
CA ARG A 58 1.78 3.31 4.06
C ARG A 58 2.92 2.53 3.42
N ASN A 59 4.16 2.84 3.80
CA ASN A 59 5.34 2.14 3.31
C ASN A 59 5.41 0.69 3.84
N GLU A 60 5.02 0.46 5.09
CA GLU A 60 4.89 -0.90 5.65
C GLU A 60 3.87 -1.73 4.86
N LEU A 61 2.69 -1.17 4.59
CA LEU A 61 1.65 -1.82 3.78
C LEU A 61 2.14 -2.10 2.35
N LEU A 62 2.83 -1.15 1.71
CA LEU A 62 3.44 -1.38 0.39
C LEU A 62 4.45 -2.52 0.37
N ASN A 63 5.27 -2.64 1.41
CA ASN A 63 6.23 -3.74 1.51
C ASN A 63 5.51 -5.09 1.71
N GLU A 64 4.42 -5.11 2.47
CA GLU A 64 3.58 -6.30 2.65
C GLU A 64 2.90 -6.70 1.32
N MET A 65 2.33 -5.74 0.57
CA MET A 65 1.78 -6.00 -0.77
C MET A 65 2.81 -6.65 -1.68
N ARG A 66 4.04 -6.10 -1.74
CA ARG A 66 5.13 -6.67 -2.55
C ARG A 66 5.57 -8.06 -2.11
N LEU A 67 5.46 -8.38 -0.82
CA LEU A 67 5.75 -9.73 -0.33
C LEU A 67 4.66 -10.73 -0.75
N LEU A 68 3.40 -10.30 -0.68
CA LEU A 68 2.24 -11.11 -1.08
C LEU A 68 2.19 -11.31 -2.60
N GLU A 69 2.50 -10.28 -3.39
CA GLU A 69 2.61 -10.36 -4.85
C GLU A 69 3.63 -11.42 -5.29
N ARG A 70 4.79 -11.50 -4.62
CA ARG A 70 5.76 -12.57 -4.87
C ARG A 70 5.23 -13.96 -4.51
N GLN A 71 4.47 -14.08 -3.43
CA GLN A 71 3.91 -15.37 -3.00
C GLN A 71 2.76 -15.83 -3.91
N LEU A 72 2.03 -14.88 -4.48
CA LEU A 72 0.95 -15.11 -5.44
C LEU A 72 1.44 -15.25 -6.88
N ASP A 73 2.75 -15.11 -7.11
CA ASP A 73 3.38 -15.11 -8.43
C ASP A 73 2.80 -14.04 -9.38
N LEU A 74 2.41 -12.89 -8.82
CA LEU A 74 1.87 -11.75 -9.57
C LEU A 74 2.97 -10.85 -10.16
N MET A 75 4.25 -11.18 -9.98
CA MET A 75 5.39 -10.36 -10.39
C MET A 75 5.97 -10.69 -11.77
N GLU A 76 5.41 -11.64 -12.54
CA GLU A 76 5.81 -11.88 -13.93
C GLU A 76 4.83 -11.23 -14.91
N ASP A 77 5.25 -10.12 -15.55
CA ASP A 77 5.34 -9.96 -17.04
C ASP A 77 5.59 -8.48 -17.45
N ASP A 78 6.69 -7.84 -17.02
CA ASP A 78 7.12 -6.53 -17.57
C ASP A 78 8.62 -6.51 -17.91
N ALA A 79 9.10 -7.61 -18.49
CA ALA A 79 10.40 -7.72 -19.15
C ALA A 79 10.24 -8.27 -20.58
N SER A 80 9.25 -7.78 -21.32
CA SER A 80 9.16 -8.00 -22.78
C SER A 80 9.23 -6.67 -23.52
N GLY A 81 10.44 -6.14 -23.71
CA GLY A 81 10.61 -5.02 -24.64
C GLY A 81 11.91 -4.25 -24.53
N SER A 82 13.00 -4.78 -25.10
CA SER A 82 13.77 -4.08 -26.16
C SER A 82 14.98 -4.91 -26.60
N LYS A 83 14.75 -5.56 -27.75
CA LYS A 83 15.63 -5.78 -28.92
C LYS A 83 17.13 -6.04 -28.73
#